data_AF-A0A844CAW1-F1
#
_entry.id   AF-A0A844CAW1-F1
#
_cell.length_a   1.000
_cell.length_b   1.000
_cell.length_c   1.000
_cell.angle_alpha   90.00
_cell.angle_beta   90.00
_cell.angle_gamma   90.00
#
_symmetry.space_group_name_H-M   'P 1'
#
loop_
_entity.id
_entity.type
_entity.pdbx_description
1 polymer ?
#
loop_
_entity_poly.entity_id
_entity_poly.type
_entity_poly.pdbx_seq_one_letter_code
_entity_poly.pdbx_strand_id
1 'polypeptide(L)'
;MDQHKEMREVKQHTEKVLALIEEALKKLNSASNWGLYDILGGGMISSVIKRNRMKDSNQLLKEIEDTMRKLQDEYVHIELSLPDKFYLDFSTEFLDVWFDNIWTDLSVQNNLKRTREQLERLREKIFELDRVLKK
;
A
#
# COMPACT_ATOMS: atom_id res chain seq x y z
N MET A 1 3.58 3.40 28.90
CA MET A 1 2.41 3.79 28.09
C MET A 1 1.28 2.84 28.44
N ASP A 2 0.01 3.23 28.23
CA ASP A 2 -1.16 2.41 28.59
C ASP A 2 -1.45 1.42 27.45
N GLN A 3 -1.46 0.11 27.73
CA GLN A 3 -1.72 -0.93 26.73
C GLN A 3 -3.07 -0.75 26.03
N HIS A 4 -4.08 -0.18 26.70
CA HIS A 4 -5.35 0.13 26.07
C HIS A 4 -5.25 1.26 25.06
N LYS A 5 -4.32 2.20 25.26
CA LYS A 5 -4.04 3.27 24.31
C LYS A 5 -3.34 2.72 23.07
N GLU A 6 -2.29 1.92 23.26
CA GLU A 6 -1.52 1.31 22.17
C GLU A 6 -2.41 0.41 21.29
N MET A 7 -3.26 -0.41 21.91
CA MET A 7 -4.23 -1.25 21.18
C MET A 7 -5.22 -0.43 20.34
N ARG A 8 -5.64 0.75 20.81
CA ARG A 8 -6.51 1.64 20.03
C ARG A 8 -5.78 2.27 18.86
N GLU A 9 -4.54 2.72 19.07
CA GLU A 9 -3.70 3.31 18.04
C GLU A 9 -3.44 2.27 16.93
N VAL A 10 -3.04 1.05 17.27
CA VAL A 10 -2.85 -0.03 16.30
C VAL A 10 -4.12 -0.35 15.49
N LYS A 11 -5.30 -0.37 16.11
CA LYS A 11 -6.58 -0.54 15.37
C LYS A 11 -6.82 0.60 14.39
N GLN A 12 -6.66 1.84 14.83
CA GLN A 12 -6.83 3.02 13.99
C GLN A 12 -5.86 3.03 12.81
N HIS A 13 -4.60 2.68 13.05
CA HIS A 13 -3.57 2.60 12.02
C HIS A 13 -3.85 1.45 11.04
N THR A 14 -4.30 0.29 11.52
CA THR A 14 -4.71 -0.85 10.69
C THR A 14 -5.85 -0.48 9.73
N GLU A 15 -6.92 0.12 10.26
CA GLU A 15 -8.07 0.57 9.45
C GLU A 15 -7.65 1.64 8.43
N LYS A 16 -6.80 2.58 8.83
CA LYS A 16 -6.28 3.62 7.95
C LYS A 16 -5.47 3.03 6.80
N VAL A 17 -4.58 2.07 7.06
CA VAL A 17 -3.79 1.45 5.99
C VAL A 17 -4.71 0.70 5.02
N LEU A 18 -5.71 -0.04 5.49
CA LEU A 18 -6.67 -0.73 4.62
C LEU A 18 -7.36 0.25 3.66
N ALA A 19 -7.86 1.37 4.19
CA ALA A 19 -8.52 2.39 3.38
C ALA A 19 -7.58 2.98 2.30
N LEU A 20 -6.33 3.27 2.66
CA LEU A 20 -5.33 3.80 1.74
C LEU A 20 -4.97 2.78 0.64
N ILE A 21 -4.81 1.50 1.00
CA ILE A 21 -4.53 0.43 0.02
C ILE A 21 -5.69 0.30 -0.96
N GLU A 22 -6.94 0.33 -0.50
CA GLU A 22 -8.11 0.29 -1.37
C GLU A 22 -8.16 1.48 -2.34
N GLU A 23 -7.84 2.69 -1.86
CA GLU A 23 -7.77 3.87 -2.71
C GLU A 23 -6.66 3.74 -3.76
N ALA A 24 -5.46 3.30 -3.35
CA ALA A 24 -4.34 3.08 -4.27
C ALA A 24 -4.69 2.04 -5.34
N LEU A 25 -5.32 0.92 -4.97
CA LEU A 25 -5.79 -0.11 -5.91
C LEU A 25 -6.79 0.46 -6.92
N LYS A 26 -7.76 1.27 -6.47
CA LYS A 26 -8.72 1.95 -7.37
C LYS A 26 -8.02 2.87 -8.36
N LYS A 27 -7.03 3.65 -7.90
CA LYS A 27 -6.28 4.60 -8.73
C LYS A 27 -5.38 3.88 -9.74
N LEU A 28 -4.67 2.84 -9.32
CA LEU A 28 -3.84 2.00 -10.19
C LEU A 28 -4.68 1.30 -11.28
N ASN A 29 -5.85 0.76 -10.92
CA ASN A 29 -6.79 0.19 -11.91
C ASN A 29 -7.23 1.23 -12.93
N SER A 30 -7.54 2.46 -12.48
CA SER A 30 -7.90 3.54 -13.40
C SER A 30 -6.75 3.89 -14.34
N ALA A 31 -5.52 3.98 -13.83
CA ALA A 31 -4.34 4.32 -14.61
C ALA A 31 -3.97 3.23 -15.64
N SER A 32 -4.14 1.95 -15.28
CA SER A 32 -3.96 0.81 -16.20
C SER A 32 -4.95 0.87 -17.38
N ASN A 33 -6.23 1.16 -17.10
CA ASN A 33 -7.27 1.24 -18.14
C ASN A 33 -7.03 2.39 -19.13
N TRP A 34 -6.52 3.54 -18.69
CA TRP A 34 -6.13 4.63 -19.59
C TRP A 34 -4.92 4.30 -20.46
N GLY A 35 -4.01 3.44 -19.99
CA GLY A 35 -2.88 2.95 -20.78
C GLY A 35 -3.29 2.14 -22.01
N LEU A 36 -4.43 1.45 -21.94
CA LEU A 36 -5.02 0.70 -23.06
C LEU A 36 -5.75 1.61 -24.06
N TYR A 37 -6.40 2.68 -23.57
CA TYR A 37 -7.02 3.70 -24.42
C TYR A 37 -6.00 4.45 -25.30
N ASP A 38 -4.77 4.63 -24.81
CA ASP A 38 -3.67 5.27 -25.55
C ASP A 38 -3.24 4.52 -26.82
N ILE A 39 -3.44 3.19 -26.85
CA ILE A 39 -3.09 2.34 -27.99
C ILE A 39 -4.14 2.47 -29.11
N LEU A 40 -5.37 2.86 -28.77
CA LEU A 40 -6.50 2.95 -29.72
C LEU A 40 -6.78 4.38 -30.23
N GLY A 41 -6.28 5.43 -29.57
CA GLY A 41 -6.76 6.81 -29.76
C GLY A 41 -5.83 7.84 -30.40
N GLY A 42 -4.52 7.60 -30.49
CA GLY A 42 -3.59 8.48 -31.20
C GLY A 42 -3.32 9.87 -30.56
N GLY A 43 -2.11 10.03 -30.01
CA GLY A 43 -1.31 11.27 -30.12
C GLY A 43 -1.61 12.48 -29.20
N MET A 44 -0.67 12.77 -28.31
CA MET A 44 -0.37 14.06 -27.64
C MET A 44 -1.11 14.49 -26.36
N ILE A 45 -2.38 14.17 -26.11
CA ILE A 45 -3.06 14.60 -24.86
C ILE A 45 -2.66 13.72 -23.65
N SER A 46 -2.15 12.52 -23.89
CA SER A 46 -1.97 11.51 -22.85
C SER A 46 -0.77 11.71 -21.94
N SER A 47 0.30 12.37 -22.39
CA SER A 47 1.53 12.53 -21.61
C SER A 47 1.36 13.39 -20.35
N VAL A 48 0.55 14.45 -20.41
CA VAL A 48 0.30 15.35 -19.26
C VAL A 48 -0.64 14.69 -18.25
N ILE A 49 -1.69 14.03 -18.72
CA ILE A 49 -2.64 13.30 -17.89
C ILE A 49 -1.94 12.08 -17.25
N LYS A 50 -1.10 11.36 -17.99
CA LYS A 50 -0.22 10.29 -17.44
C LYS A 50 0.66 10.83 -16.33
N ARG A 51 1.33 11.97 -16.51
CA ARG A 51 2.20 12.54 -15.47
C ARG A 51 1.43 12.91 -14.21
N ASN A 52 0.27 13.54 -14.32
CA ASN A 52 -0.51 13.93 -13.13
C ASN A 52 -1.05 12.71 -12.38
N ARG A 53 -1.59 11.70 -13.09
CA ARG A 53 -2.10 10.47 -12.42
C ARG A 53 -1.00 9.59 -11.83
N MET A 54 0.19 9.61 -12.42
CA MET A 54 1.37 8.97 -11.83
C MET A 54 1.82 9.70 -10.57
N LYS A 55 1.79 11.04 -10.55
CA LYS A 55 2.04 11.81 -9.32
C LYS A 55 1.02 11.49 -8.22
N ASP A 56 -0.27 11.41 -8.56
CA ASP A 56 -1.33 11.08 -7.60
C ASP A 56 -1.14 9.68 -7.02
N SER A 57 -0.82 8.69 -7.87
CA SER A 57 -0.51 7.33 -7.43
C SER A 57 0.71 7.31 -6.52
N ASN A 58 1.79 8.01 -6.90
CA ASN A 58 3.02 8.10 -6.10
C ASN A 58 2.78 8.75 -4.73
N GLN A 59 1.89 9.73 -4.65
CA GLN A 59 1.54 10.38 -3.37
C GLN A 59 0.77 9.42 -2.45
N LEU A 60 -0.23 8.71 -2.96
CA LEU A 60 -0.97 7.72 -2.18
C LEU A 60 -0.07 6.58 -1.68
N LEU A 61 0.85 6.15 -2.53
CA LEU A 61 1.80 5.10 -2.17
C LEU A 61 2.78 5.55 -1.08
N LYS A 62 3.21 6.82 -1.11
CA LYS A 62 3.99 7.42 -0.02
C LYS A 62 3.17 7.54 1.27
N GLU A 63 1.87 7.80 1.18
CA GLU A 63 1.03 7.83 2.38
C GLU A 63 0.82 6.43 2.99
N ILE A 64 0.74 5.39 2.14
CA ILE A 64 0.76 3.99 2.59
C ILE A 64 2.08 3.68 3.30
N GLU A 65 3.21 4.15 2.78
CA GLU A 65 4.52 4.02 3.44
C GLU A 65 4.49 4.55 4.87
N ASP A 66 4.19 5.84 5.00
CA ASP A 66 4.27 6.56 6.27
C ASP A 66 3.33 5.93 7.30
N THR A 67 2.17 5.44 6.84
CA THR A 67 1.18 4.80 7.72
C THR A 67 1.62 3.38 8.10
N MET A 68 2.22 2.62 7.17
CA MET A 68 2.75 1.29 7.44
C MET A 68 3.94 1.30 8.40
N ARG A 69 4.86 2.26 8.27
CA ARG A 69 5.99 2.42 9.20
C ARG A 69 5.50 2.71 10.62
N LYS A 70 4.54 3.64 10.77
CA LYS A 70 3.90 3.93 12.06
C LYS A 70 3.20 2.72 12.65
N LEU A 71 2.48 1.97 11.81
CA LEU A 71 1.83 0.74 12.24
C LEU A 71 2.86 -0.30 12.73
N GLN A 72 3.99 -0.46 12.05
CA GLN A 72 5.07 -1.36 12.52
C GLN A 72 5.62 -0.92 13.87
N ASP A 73 5.95 0.36 14.02
CA ASP A 73 6.53 0.92 15.26
C ASP A 73 5.57 0.72 16.45
N GLU A 74 4.28 1.01 16.25
CA GLU A 74 3.26 0.84 17.30
C GLU A 74 2.98 -0.64 17.59
N TYR A 75 3.03 -1.50 16.58
CA TYR A 75 2.72 -2.93 16.72
C TYR A 75 3.78 -3.70 17.52
N VAL A 76 5.05 -3.33 17.41
CA VAL A 76 6.17 -3.93 18.17
C VAL A 76 5.95 -3.83 19.68
N HIS A 77 5.27 -2.78 20.14
CA HIS A 77 5.03 -2.55 21.56
C HIS A 77 3.90 -3.39 22.15
N ILE A 78 3.05 -4.02 21.32
CA ILE A 78 1.85 -4.72 21.80
C ILE A 78 2.11 -6.20 22.14
N GLU A 79 3.26 -6.76 21.78
CA GLU A 79 3.74 -8.12 22.12
C GLU A 79 2.60 -9.18 22.18
N LEU A 80 1.76 -9.21 21.13
CA LEU A 80 0.71 -10.22 21.01
C LEU A 80 1.34 -11.58 20.70
N SER A 81 1.12 -12.53 21.60
CA SER A 81 1.56 -13.90 21.45
C SER A 81 0.61 -14.64 20.51
N LEU A 82 0.85 -14.61 19.18
CA LEU A 82 0.52 -15.62 18.13
C LEU A 82 0.92 -15.03 16.73
N PRO A 83 0.43 -15.42 15.52
CA PRO A 83 1.18 -15.43 14.22
C PRO A 83 1.70 -14.08 13.66
N ASP A 84 1.66 -13.03 14.46
CA ASP A 84 1.98 -11.63 14.25
C ASP A 84 3.40 -11.33 13.78
N LYS A 85 4.36 -12.22 14.10
CA LYS A 85 5.72 -12.11 13.57
C LYS A 85 5.74 -12.23 12.03
N PHE A 86 4.84 -13.05 11.47
CA PHE A 86 4.69 -13.19 10.02
C PHE A 86 4.14 -11.92 9.35
N TYR A 87 3.29 -11.16 10.05
CA TYR A 87 2.82 -9.86 9.57
C TYR A 87 3.95 -8.84 9.56
N LEU A 88 4.67 -8.70 10.69
CA LEU A 88 5.79 -7.78 10.82
C LEU A 88 6.87 -8.07 9.79
N ASP A 89 7.35 -9.32 9.70
CA ASP A 89 8.38 -9.73 8.76
C ASP A 89 7.97 -9.47 7.30
N PHE A 90 6.73 -9.79 6.93
CA PHE A 90 6.24 -9.52 5.58
C PHE A 90 6.01 -8.04 5.32
N SER A 91 5.58 -7.27 6.31
CA SER A 91 5.39 -5.84 6.14
C SER A 91 6.73 -5.18 5.87
N THR A 92 7.79 -5.53 6.60
CA THR A 92 9.16 -5.07 6.38
C THR A 92 9.66 -5.49 5.01
N GLU A 93 9.54 -6.78 4.65
CA GLU A 93 9.92 -7.28 3.33
C GLU A 93 9.13 -6.59 2.21
N PHE A 94 7.83 -6.36 2.41
CA PHE A 94 7.00 -5.61 1.48
C PHE A 94 7.54 -4.20 1.33
N LEU A 95 7.78 -3.46 2.42
CA LEU A 95 8.29 -2.10 2.34
C LEU A 95 9.64 -2.13 1.60
N ASP A 96 10.62 -2.89 2.04
CA ASP A 96 11.96 -2.91 1.43
C ASP A 96 11.92 -3.27 -0.07
N VAL A 97 11.23 -4.37 -0.43
CA VAL A 97 11.13 -4.81 -1.83
C VAL A 97 10.33 -3.83 -2.69
N TRP A 98 9.30 -3.20 -2.13
CA TRP A 98 8.44 -2.23 -2.82
C TRP A 98 9.19 -0.90 -3.03
N PHE A 99 9.82 -0.34 -2.00
CA PHE A 99 10.52 0.95 -2.07
C PHE A 99 11.79 0.87 -2.92
N ASP A 100 12.56 -0.22 -2.84
CA ASP A 100 13.82 -0.33 -3.60
C ASP A 100 13.58 -0.56 -5.09
N ASN A 101 12.53 -1.31 -5.48
CA ASN A 101 12.32 -1.74 -6.86
C ASN A 101 11.32 -0.87 -7.66
N ILE A 102 10.31 -0.25 -7.03
CA ILE A 102 9.27 0.51 -7.77
C ILE A 102 9.71 1.93 -8.09
N TRP A 103 10.53 2.54 -7.23
CA TRP A 103 11.01 3.91 -7.42
C TRP A 103 12.24 4.01 -8.32
N THR A 104 13.08 2.97 -8.34
CA THR A 104 14.30 2.94 -9.16
C THR A 104 14.01 2.57 -10.61
N ASP A 105 13.07 1.66 -10.87
CA ASP A 105 12.69 1.28 -12.23
C ASP A 105 11.64 2.25 -12.80
N LEU A 106 11.96 2.99 -13.86
CA LEU A 106 11.04 3.96 -14.50
C LEU A 106 10.09 3.30 -15.51
N SER A 107 9.99 1.97 -15.55
CA SER A 107 9.06 1.23 -16.42
C SER A 107 7.64 1.23 -15.85
N VAL A 108 6.91 2.31 -16.14
CA VAL A 108 5.56 2.59 -15.61
C VAL A 108 4.58 1.42 -15.72
N GLN A 109 4.57 0.67 -16.82
CA GLN A 109 3.55 -0.38 -17.05
C GLN A 109 3.80 -1.67 -16.26
N ASN A 110 5.04 -2.18 -16.25
CA ASN A 110 5.37 -3.40 -15.49
C ASN A 110 5.27 -3.13 -13.98
N ASN A 111 5.61 -1.92 -13.55
CA ASN A 111 5.53 -1.52 -12.16
C ASN A 111 4.08 -1.40 -11.67
N LEU A 112 3.15 -0.91 -12.49
CA LEU A 112 1.74 -0.83 -12.11
C LEU A 112 1.15 -2.19 -11.75
N LYS A 113 1.42 -3.23 -12.57
CA LYS A 113 0.92 -4.59 -12.32
C LYS A 113 1.53 -5.17 -11.05
N ARG A 114 2.86 -5.08 -10.89
CA ARG A 114 3.58 -5.59 -9.71
C ARG A 114 3.14 -4.87 -8.43
N THR A 115 3.02 -3.55 -8.48
CA THR A 115 2.52 -2.70 -7.38
C THR A 115 1.12 -3.15 -6.96
N ARG A 116 0.21 -3.37 -7.92
CA ARG A 116 -1.14 -3.85 -7.64
C ARG A 116 -1.12 -5.21 -6.96
N GLU A 117 -0.40 -6.18 -7.50
CA GLU A 117 -0.30 -7.53 -6.91
C GLU A 117 0.28 -7.52 -5.49
N GLN A 118 1.27 -6.66 -5.23
CA GLN A 118 1.83 -6.46 -3.91
C GLN A 118 0.82 -5.82 -2.94
N LEU A 119 0.09 -4.79 -3.37
CA LEU A 119 -0.95 -4.13 -2.57
C LEU A 119 -2.11 -5.07 -2.24
N GLU A 120 -2.52 -5.94 -3.18
CA GLU A 120 -3.55 -6.97 -2.92
C GLU A 120 -3.09 -7.94 -1.82
N ARG A 121 -1.85 -8.44 -1.90
CA ARG A 121 -1.27 -9.32 -0.87
C ARG A 121 -1.15 -8.61 0.49
N LEU A 122 -0.74 -7.35 0.49
CA LEU A 122 -0.66 -6.55 1.71
C LEU A 122 -2.05 -6.34 2.33
N ARG A 123 -3.07 -6.04 1.51
CA ARG A 123 -4.46 -5.94 1.96
C ARG A 123 -4.91 -7.20 2.67
N GLU A 124 -4.65 -8.37 2.08
CA GLU A 124 -5.01 -9.66 2.69
C GLU A 124 -4.37 -9.83 4.06
N LYS A 125 -3.08 -9.49 4.21
CA LYS A 125 -2.39 -9.61 5.50
C LYS A 125 -2.91 -8.62 6.56
N ILE A 126 -3.14 -7.37 6.18
CA ILE A 126 -3.69 -6.38 7.11
C ILE A 126 -5.13 -6.72 7.47
N PHE A 127 -5.88 -7.34 6.58
CA PHE A 127 -7.22 -7.83 6.86
C PHE A 127 -7.23 -9.02 7.84
N GLU A 128 -6.24 -9.92 7.77
CA GLU A 128 -6.03 -10.94 8.81
C GLU A 128 -5.69 -10.29 10.15
N LEU A 129 -4.80 -9.29 10.15
CA LEU A 129 -4.43 -8.52 11.35
C LEU A 129 -5.66 -7.84 11.99
N ASP A 130 -6.45 -7.11 11.20
CA ASP A 130 -7.68 -6.45 11.66
C ASP A 130 -8.66 -7.45 12.29
N ARG A 131 -8.79 -8.65 11.72
CA ARG A 131 -9.61 -9.72 12.28
C ARG A 131 -9.10 -10.24 13.62
N VAL A 132 -7.78 -10.34 13.80
CA VAL A 132 -7.17 -10.75 15.07
C VAL A 132 -7.39 -9.66 16.13
N LEU A 133 -7.19 -8.40 15.78
CA LEU A 133 -7.37 -7.25 16.68
C LEU A 133 -8.84 -7.04 17.13
N LYS A 134 -9.81 -7.51 16.32
CA LYS A 134 -11.25 -7.41 16.63
C LYS A 134 -11.79 -8.55 17.48
N LYS A 135 -11.03 -9.64 17.67
CA LYS A 135 -11.36 -10.71 18.61
C LYS A 135 -11.01 -10.30 20.04
#